data_AF-A0A920D4Z1-F1
#
_entry.id   AF-A0A920D4Z1-F1
#
_cell.length_a   1.000
_cell.length_b   1.000
_cell.length_c   1.000
_cell.angle_alpha   90.00
_cell.angle_beta   90.00
_cell.angle_gamma   90.00
#
_symmetry.space_group_name_H-M   'P 1'
#
loop_
_entity.id
_entity.type
_entity.pdbx_description
1 polymer ?
#
loop_
_entity_poly.entity_id
_entity_poly.type
_entity_poly.pdbx_seq_one_letter_code
_entity_poly.pdbx_strand_id
1 'polypeptide(L)' 'MREQEIFSDGAIDDIYLFSSGSARLINKVCTHCLMYGSQNGHRIIDDHMVKRVIQGELS' A
#
# COMPACT_ATOMS: atom_id res chain seq x y z
N MET A 1 5.58 -1.95 23.70
CA MET A 1 4.88 -1.28 22.58
C MET A 1 4.60 -2.37 21.56
N ARG A 2 3.34 -2.68 21.22
CA ARG A 2 3.07 -3.61 20.10
C ARG A 2 3.24 -2.80 18.82
N GLU A 3 4.07 -3.27 17.89
CA GLU A 3 4.04 -2.78 16.52
C GLU A 3 2.62 -3.01 15.98
N GLN A 4 1.95 -1.93 15.60
CA GLN A 4 0.74 -2.02 14.81
C GLN A 4 1.18 -2.02 13.36
N GLU A 5 0.97 -3.13 12.68
CA GLU A 5 1.22 -3.26 11.24
C GLU A 5 0.38 -2.22 10.49
N ILE A 6 1.05 -1.41 9.66
CA ILE A 6 0.38 -0.39 8.84
C ILE A 6 -0.23 -1.04 7.59
N PHE A 7 0.40 -2.10 7.09
CA PHE A 7 -0.08 -2.87 5.95
C PHE A 7 -0.49 -4.25 6.41
N SER A 8 -1.61 -4.74 5.91
CA SER A 8 -1.96 -6.17 6.07
C SER A 8 -1.02 -7.06 5.24
N ASP A 9 -0.94 -8.34 5.58
CA ASP A 9 -0.14 -9.31 4.81
C ASP A 9 -0.52 -9.33 3.32
N GLY A 10 -1.83 -9.30 3.01
CA GLY A 10 -2.30 -9.25 1.63
C GLY A 10 -1.91 -7.96 0.90
N ALA A 11 -1.80 -6.84 1.61
CA ALA A 11 -1.30 -5.59 1.05
C ALA A 11 0.19 -5.70 0.69
N ILE A 12 0.99 -6.38 1.50
CA ILE A 12 2.41 -6.64 1.21
C ILE A 12 2.57 -7.49 -0.05
N ASP A 13 1.74 -8.53 -0.20
CA ASP A 13 1.74 -9.38 -1.39
C ASP A 13 1.43 -8.57 -2.66
N ASP A 14 0.39 -7.73 -2.64
CA ASP A 14 0.02 -6.89 -3.78
C ASP A 14 1.09 -5.83 -4.12
N ILE A 15 1.72 -5.24 -3.10
CA ILE A 15 2.85 -4.31 -3.28
C ILE A 15 4.01 -5.02 -3.96
N TYR A 16 4.34 -6.24 -3.55
CA TYR A 16 5.39 -7.03 -4.18
C TYR A 16 5.03 -7.40 -5.62
N LEU A 17 3.79 -7.83 -5.87
CA LEU A 17 3.30 -8.19 -7.20
C LEU A 17 3.41 -7.01 -8.18
N PHE A 18 2.98 -5.83 -7.75
CA PHE A 18 3.05 -4.61 -8.56
C PHE A 18 4.48 -4.15 -8.81
N SER A 19 5.31 -4.15 -7.76
CA SER A 19 6.66 -3.59 -7.84
C SER A 19 7.70 -4.54 -8.44
N SER A 20 7.43 -5.85 -8.44
CA SER A 20 8.40 -6.90 -8.78
C SER A 20 9.74 -6.73 -8.04
N GLY A 21 9.69 -6.24 -6.79
CA GLY A 21 10.88 -5.97 -5.96
C GLY A 21 11.66 -4.69 -6.30
N SER A 22 11.20 -3.87 -7.25
CA SER A 22 11.86 -2.60 -7.55
C SER A 22 11.68 -1.59 -6.41
N ALA A 23 12.77 -1.23 -5.73
CA ALA A 23 12.75 -0.27 -4.63
C ALA A 23 12.05 1.05 -4.96
N ARG A 24 12.22 1.55 -6.20
CA ARG A 24 11.53 2.76 -6.67
C ARG A 24 10.01 2.57 -6.73
N LEU A 25 9.54 1.43 -7.23
CA LEU A 25 8.11 1.14 -7.35
C LEU A 25 7.48 0.84 -5.98
N ILE A 26 8.20 0.13 -5.10
CA ILE A 26 7.79 -0.08 -3.70
C ILE A 26 7.55 1.27 -3.02
N ASN A 27 8.54 2.16 -3.05
CA ASN A 27 8.39 3.49 -2.44
C ASN A 27 7.23 4.28 -3.06
N LYS A 28 7.03 4.18 -4.37
CA LYS A 28 5.93 4.84 -5.06
C LYS A 28 4.58 4.30 -4.53
N VAL A 29 4.32 3.00 -4.62
CA VAL A 29 3.02 2.44 -4.20
C VAL A 29 2.76 2.64 -2.71
N CYS A 30 3.77 2.45 -1.85
CA CYS A 30 3.63 2.67 -0.41
C CYS A 30 3.27 4.14 -0.10
N THR A 31 3.94 5.11 -0.74
CA THR A 31 3.67 6.54 -0.50
C THR A 31 2.21 6.87 -0.83
N HIS A 32 1.73 6.44 -1.99
CA HIS A 32 0.35 6.69 -2.40
C HIS A 32 -0.65 5.98 -1.48
N CYS A 33 -0.39 4.73 -1.07
CA CYS A 33 -1.23 4.00 -0.12
C CYS A 33 -1.31 4.69 1.25
N LEU A 34 -0.17 5.16 1.78
CA LEU A 34 -0.12 5.89 3.05
C LEU A 34 -0.88 7.22 2.98
N MET A 35 -0.73 7.96 1.88
CA MET A 35 -1.50 9.19 1.65
C MET A 35 -3.00 8.90 1.57
N TYR A 36 -3.39 7.88 0.80
CA TYR A 36 -4.78 7.45 0.67
C TYR A 36 -5.36 7.06 2.04
N GLY A 37 -4.66 6.23 2.82
CA GLY A 37 -5.09 5.83 4.15
C GLY A 37 -5.24 7.01 5.11
N SER A 38 -4.26 7.92 5.13
CA SER A 38 -4.31 9.11 5.96
C SER A 38 -5.48 10.03 5.62
N GLN A 39 -5.80 10.22 4.34
CA GLN A 39 -6.90 11.09 3.91
C GLN A 39 -8.27 10.50 4.25
N ASN A 40 -8.39 9.17 4.23
CA ASN A 40 -9.65 8.46 4.47
C ASN A 40 -9.80 7.99 5.94
N GLY A 41 -8.84 8.28 6.82
CA GLY A 41 -8.87 7.87 8.23
C GLY A 41 -8.67 6.37 8.47
N HIS A 42 -8.08 5.65 7.51
CA HIS A 42 -7.78 4.23 7.64
C HIS A 42 -6.47 4.03 8.41
N ARG A 43 -6.54 3.23 9.48
CA ARG A 43 -5.38 2.90 10.33
C ARG A 43 -4.54 1.74 9.81
N ILE A 44 -5.13 0.86 9.00
CA ILE A 44 -4.49 -0.29 8.37
C ILE A 44 -4.81 -0.20 6.87
N ILE A 45 -3.80 -0.39 6.03
CA ILE A 45 -3.92 -0.50 4.58
C ILE A 45 -4.09 -1.98 4.24
N ASP A 46 -5.24 -2.33 3.68
CA ASP A 46 -5.52 -3.69 3.18
C ASP A 46 -5.24 -3.83 1.68
N ASP A 47 -5.35 -5.07 1.18
CA ASP A 47 -5.08 -5.41 -0.21
C ASP A 47 -6.07 -4.72 -1.18
N HIS A 48 -7.32 -4.53 -0.77
CA HIS A 48 -8.31 -3.79 -1.57
C HIS A 48 -7.91 -2.32 -1.76
N MET A 49 -7.38 -1.67 -0.72
CA MET A 49 -6.87 -0.30 -0.81
C MET A 49 -5.65 -0.21 -1.73
N VAL A 50 -4.70 -1.15 -1.63
CA VAL A 50 -3.52 -1.20 -2.52
C VAL A 50 -3.94 -1.36 -3.98
N LYS A 51 -4.83 -2.32 -4.28
CA LYS A 51 -5.37 -2.53 -5.63
C LYS A 51 -6.04 -1.27 -6.17
N ARG A 52 -6.81 -0.55 -5.34
CA ARG A 52 -7.46 0.71 -5.71
C ARG A 52 -6.43 1.78 -6.08
N VAL A 53 -5.40 1.97 -5.26
CA VAL A 53 -4.33 2.94 -5.52
C VAL A 53 -3.59 2.59 -6.81
N ILE A 54 -3.27 1.32 -7.04
CA ILE A 54 -2.60 0.88 -8.27
C ILE A 54 -3.44 1.19 -9.50
N GLN A 55 -4.73 0.85 -9.47
CA GLN A 55 -5.66 1.08 -10.60
C GLN A 55 -5.98 2.56 -10.83
N GLY A 56 -6.05 3.36 -9.77
CA GLY A 56 -6.46 4.77 -9.86
C GLY A 56 -5.33 5.77 -10.08
N GLU A 57 -4.13 5.51 -9.52
CA GLU A 57 -3.07 6.51 -9.41
C GLU A 57 -1.75 6.09 -10.05
N LEU A 58 -1.58 4.79 -10.32
CA LEU A 58 -0.30 4.22 -10.77
C LEU A 58 -0.37 3.48 -12.11
N SER A 59 -1.54 3.48 -12.77
CA SER A 59 -1.72 2.98 -14.15
C SER A 59 -1.05 3.87 -15.20
#